data_AF-A0A2R6D392-F1
#
_entry.id   AF-A0A2R6D392-F1
#
_cell.length_a   1.000
_cell.length_b   1.000
_cell.length_c   1.000
_cell.angle_alpha   90.00
_cell.angle_beta   90.00
_cell.angle_gamma   90.00
#
_symmetry.space_group_name_H-M   'P 1'
#
loop_
_entity.id
_entity.type
_entity.pdbx_description
1 polymer ?
#
loop_
_entity_poly.entity_id
_entity_poly.type
_entity_poly.pdbx_seq_one_letter_code
_entity_poly.pdbx_strand_id
1 'polypeptide(L)'
;LACEAADPRERLDTFVEALFGPAEAGDRSFATALLAMKAQAPHSEVYHDRLLVMDERIRETLAETVREGVEAGYFDDVDPEDTARFAATAINGAHVRRVALHERPAEARRLFERYLDATLGREQSTEVSA
;
A
#
# COMPACT_ATOMS: atom_id res chain seq x y z
N LEU A 1 -2.92 -0.95 -11.70
CA LEU A 1 -2.55 0.38 -11.21
C LEU A 1 -1.20 0.67 -11.81
N ALA A 2 -1.17 1.31 -12.97
CA ALA A 2 0.06 1.87 -13.51
C ALA A 2 -0.12 3.38 -13.38
N CYS A 3 0.59 3.98 -12.42
CA CYS A 3 0.56 5.43 -12.24
C CYS A 3 1.44 6.04 -13.34
N GLU A 4 0.84 6.77 -14.29
CA GLU A 4 1.56 7.41 -15.42
C GLU A 4 2.41 8.63 -15.00
N ALA A 5 2.49 8.96 -13.70
CA ALA A 5 3.33 10.05 -13.23
C ALA A 5 4.80 9.72 -13.49
N ALA A 6 5.52 10.59 -14.19
CA ALA A 6 6.93 10.37 -14.48
C ALA A 6 7.79 10.40 -13.19
N ASP A 7 7.36 11.15 -12.16
CA ASP A 7 8.08 11.27 -10.89
C ASP A 7 7.74 10.10 -9.94
N PRO A 8 8.73 9.36 -9.43
CA PRO A 8 8.50 8.25 -8.49
C PRO A 8 7.87 8.71 -7.16
N ARG A 9 8.05 9.98 -6.74
CA ARG A 9 7.41 10.52 -5.53
C ARG A 9 5.90 10.64 -5.73
N GLU A 10 5.48 11.21 -6.85
CA GLU A 10 4.06 11.34 -7.21
C GLU A 10 3.40 9.97 -7.44
N ARG A 11 4.14 9.01 -8.03
CA ARG A 11 3.65 7.63 -8.18
C ARG A 11 3.40 6.97 -6.83
N LEU A 12 4.30 7.16 -5.87
CA LEU A 12 4.16 6.62 -4.53
C LEU A 12 2.95 7.22 -3.82
N ASP A 13 2.74 8.53 -3.92
CA ASP A 13 1.58 9.20 -3.33
C ASP A 13 0.26 8.74 -3.98
N THR A 14 0.25 8.60 -5.30
CA THR A 14 -0.90 8.06 -6.04
C THR A 14 -1.19 6.62 -5.62
N PHE A 15 -0.14 5.82 -5.36
CA PHE A 15 -0.29 4.44 -4.89
C PHE A 15 -0.88 4.39 -3.48
N VAL A 16 -0.42 5.23 -2.55
CA VAL A 16 -1.00 5.36 -1.21
C VAL A 16 -2.49 5.73 -1.30
N GLU A 17 -2.83 6.72 -2.13
CA GLU A 17 -4.21 7.16 -2.32
C GLU A 17 -5.08 6.03 -2.90
N ALA A 18 -4.58 5.29 -3.90
CA ALA A 18 -5.30 4.18 -4.50
C ALA A 18 -5.60 3.04 -3.51
N LEU A 19 -4.74 2.85 -2.50
CA LEU A 19 -4.89 1.81 -1.49
C LEU A 19 -5.85 2.20 -0.36
N PHE A 20 -5.75 3.44 0.13
CA PHE A 20 -6.49 3.88 1.32
C PHE A 20 -7.74 4.72 0.99
N GLY A 21 -7.75 5.45 -0.12
CA GLY A 21 -8.86 6.32 -0.54
C GLY A 21 -10.21 5.60 -0.64
N PRO A 22 -10.31 4.40 -1.27
CA PRO A 22 -11.56 3.65 -1.31
C PRO A 22 -12.08 3.26 0.07
N ALA A 23 -11.18 3.02 1.03
CA ALA A 23 -11.55 2.67 2.39
C ALA A 23 -12.06 3.88 3.19
N GLU A 24 -11.58 5.07 2.87
CA GLU A 24 -11.98 6.34 3.50
C GLU A 24 -13.31 6.87 2.96
N ALA A 25 -13.58 6.71 1.66
CA ALA A 25 -14.81 7.18 1.02
C ALA A 25 -16.00 6.20 1.14
N GLY A 26 -15.72 4.91 1.34
CA GLY A 26 -16.72 3.84 1.32
C GLY A 26 -17.02 3.20 2.68
N ASP A 27 -18.09 2.40 2.72
CA ASP A 27 -18.38 1.56 3.88
C ASP A 27 -17.43 0.35 3.98
N ARG A 28 -17.63 -0.50 5.01
CA ARG A 28 -16.79 -1.68 5.26
C ARG A 28 -17.19 -2.91 4.43
N SER A 29 -18.28 -2.87 3.66
CA SER A 29 -18.82 -4.06 2.97
C SER A 29 -17.81 -4.68 2.01
N PHE A 30 -17.11 -3.85 1.21
CA PHE A 30 -16.06 -4.31 0.31
C PHE A 30 -14.89 -4.95 1.06
N ALA A 31 -14.42 -4.33 2.14
CA ALA A 31 -13.34 -4.87 2.96
C ALA A 31 -13.73 -6.22 3.60
N THR A 32 -14.97 -6.34 4.06
CA THR A 32 -15.51 -7.60 4.58
C THR A 32 -15.57 -8.69 3.51
N ALA A 33 -16.04 -8.36 2.31
CA ALA A 33 -16.08 -9.29 1.19
C ALA A 33 -14.67 -9.74 0.77
N LEU A 34 -13.71 -8.81 0.70
CA LEU A 34 -12.32 -9.11 0.38
C LEU A 34 -11.68 -9.99 1.46
N LEU A 35 -11.95 -9.74 2.74
CA LEU A 35 -11.45 -10.59 3.83
C LEU A 35 -12.04 -12.00 3.76
N ALA A 36 -13.34 -12.13 3.50
CA ALA A 36 -13.99 -13.42 3.32
C ALA A 36 -13.39 -14.19 2.13
N MET A 37 -13.14 -13.53 1.00
CA MET A 37 -12.46 -14.12 -0.16
C MET A 37 -11.05 -14.61 0.19
N LYS A 38 -10.27 -13.81 0.92
CA LYS A 38 -8.92 -14.20 1.39
C LYS A 38 -8.97 -15.42 2.31
N ALA A 39 -9.96 -15.50 3.20
CA ALA A 39 -10.15 -16.65 4.09
C ALA A 39 -10.49 -17.94 3.34
N GLN A 40 -11.01 -17.86 2.11
CA GLN A 40 -11.29 -19.02 1.25
C GLN A 40 -10.08 -19.49 0.43
N ALA A 41 -8.98 -18.74 0.39
CA ALA A 41 -7.80 -19.10 -0.40
C ALA A 41 -7.26 -20.51 -0.11
N PRO A 42 -7.17 -21.00 1.15
CA PRO A 42 -6.72 -22.37 1.43
C PRO A 42 -7.62 -23.49 0.89
N HIS A 43 -8.83 -23.14 0.44
CA HIS A 43 -9.84 -24.09 -0.03
C HIS A 43 -10.19 -23.91 -1.52
N SER A 44 -9.56 -22.94 -2.20
CA SER A 44 -9.86 -22.61 -3.59
C SER A 44 -8.57 -22.16 -4.30
N GLU A 45 -8.02 -23.03 -5.15
CA GLU A 45 -6.84 -22.73 -5.97
C GLU A 45 -7.06 -21.48 -6.83
N VAL A 46 -8.28 -21.30 -7.38
CA VAL A 46 -8.64 -20.12 -8.17
C VAL A 46 -8.51 -18.83 -7.35
N TYR A 47 -8.94 -18.82 -6.09
CA TYR A 47 -8.78 -17.64 -5.24
C TYR A 47 -7.33 -17.46 -4.80
N HIS A 48 -6.63 -18.54 -4.46
CA HIS A 48 -5.21 -18.50 -4.13
C HIS A 48 -4.39 -17.88 -5.26
N ASP A 49 -4.52 -18.37 -6.49
CA ASP A 49 -3.76 -17.89 -7.65
C ASP A 49 -4.11 -16.43 -7.97
N ARG A 50 -5.39 -16.07 -7.85
CA ARG A 50 -5.79 -14.68 -8.08
C ARG A 50 -5.19 -13.74 -7.05
N LEU A 51 -5.15 -14.14 -5.78
CA LEU A 51 -4.54 -13.37 -4.71
C LEU A 51 -3.03 -13.26 -4.88
N LEU A 52 -2.34 -14.32 -5.30
CA LEU A 52 -0.91 -14.27 -5.65
C LEU A 52 -0.63 -13.26 -6.75
N VAL A 53 -1.41 -13.27 -7.84
CA VAL A 53 -1.25 -12.30 -8.94
C VAL A 53 -1.51 -10.87 -8.46
N MET A 54 -2.47 -10.67 -7.55
CA MET A 54 -2.73 -9.34 -6.99
C MET A 54 -1.59 -8.86 -6.08
N ASP A 55 -1.08 -9.74 -5.21
CA ASP A 55 0.06 -9.44 -4.34
C ASP A 55 1.32 -9.11 -5.13
N GLU A 56 1.64 -9.91 -6.16
CA GLU A 56 2.79 -9.67 -7.04
C GLU A 56 2.69 -8.30 -7.70
N ARG A 57 1.55 -7.98 -8.32
CA ARG A 57 1.36 -6.68 -8.98
C ARG A 57 1.54 -5.49 -8.04
N ILE A 58 1.04 -5.61 -6.80
CA ILE A 58 1.20 -4.57 -5.77
C ILE A 58 2.68 -4.41 -5.42
N ARG A 59 3.40 -5.52 -5.21
CA ARG A 59 4.82 -5.49 -4.88
C ARG A 59 5.68 -4.99 -6.03
N GLU A 60 5.48 -5.46 -7.25
CA GLU A 60 6.20 -5.03 -8.45
C GLU A 60 6.07 -3.53 -8.67
N THR A 61 4.83 -3.01 -8.62
CA THR A 61 4.56 -1.58 -8.84
C THR A 61 5.27 -0.71 -7.80
N LEU A 62 5.26 -1.14 -6.53
CA LEU A 62 5.89 -0.39 -5.46
C LEU A 62 7.42 -0.52 -5.49
N ALA A 63 7.96 -1.71 -5.75
CA ALA A 63 9.39 -1.94 -5.87
C ALA A 63 9.99 -1.16 -7.05
N GLU A 64 9.30 -1.10 -8.19
CA GLU A 64 9.70 -0.28 -9.33
C GLU A 64 9.72 1.21 -8.96
N THR A 65 8.66 1.70 -8.32
CA THR A 65 8.59 3.10 -7.87
C THR A 65 9.71 3.45 -6.88
N VAL A 66 10.00 2.57 -5.92
CA VAL A 66 11.08 2.76 -4.94
C VAL A 66 12.45 2.73 -5.63
N ARG A 67 12.69 1.74 -6.50
CA ARG A 67 13.96 1.61 -7.23
C ARG A 67 14.28 2.86 -8.04
N GLU A 68 13.32 3.36 -8.80
CA GLU A 68 13.51 4.58 -9.59
C GLU A 68 13.74 5.82 -8.70
N GLY A 69 13.09 5.89 -7.54
CA GLY A 69 13.33 6.98 -6.58
C GLY A 69 14.73 6.91 -5.95
N VAL A 70 15.25 5.72 -5.67
CA VAL A 70 16.63 5.51 -5.20
C VAL A 70 17.63 5.90 -6.29
N GLU A 71 17.43 5.41 -7.52
CA GLU A 71 18.29 5.71 -8.68
C GLU A 71 18.33 7.21 -9.00
N ALA A 72 17.22 7.92 -8.82
CA ALA A 72 17.12 9.37 -8.99
C ALA A 72 17.64 10.19 -7.79
N GLY A 73 17.98 9.54 -6.67
CA GLY A 73 18.43 10.20 -5.43
C GLY A 73 17.32 10.92 -4.66
N TYR A 74 16.05 10.56 -4.90
CA TYR A 74 14.90 11.09 -4.17
C TYR A 74 14.59 10.32 -2.88
N PHE A 75 14.97 9.03 -2.82
CA PHE A 75 14.80 8.18 -1.65
C PHE A 75 16.17 7.70 -1.13
N ASP A 76 16.22 7.36 0.15
CA ASP A 76 17.37 6.70 0.78
C ASP A 76 17.69 5.35 0.13
N ASP A 77 18.96 4.93 0.19
CA ASP A 77 19.44 3.65 -0.37
C ASP A 77 18.87 2.46 0.43
N VAL A 78 17.71 1.97 -0.02
CA VAL A 78 16.98 0.85 0.55
C VAL A 78 16.81 -0.28 -0.46
N ASP A 79 16.54 -1.48 0.03
CA ASP A 79 16.11 -2.60 -0.81
C ASP A 79 14.64 -2.39 -1.26
N PRO A 80 14.37 -2.20 -2.58
CA PRO A 80 13.02 -1.94 -3.08
C PRO A 80 12.06 -3.11 -2.87
N GLU A 81 12.53 -4.34 -3.02
CA GLU A 81 11.76 -5.57 -2.90
C GLU A 81 11.30 -5.80 -1.45
N ASP A 82 12.21 -5.63 -0.49
CA ASP A 82 11.88 -5.74 0.94
C ASP A 82 10.93 -4.63 1.38
N THR A 83 11.16 -3.40 0.92
CA THR A 83 10.26 -2.25 1.20
C THR A 83 8.86 -2.53 0.66
N ALA A 84 8.76 -3.02 -0.59
CA ALA A 84 7.48 -3.35 -1.20
C ALA A 84 6.77 -4.50 -0.49
N ARG A 85 7.51 -5.52 -0.06
CA ARG A 85 6.97 -6.66 0.68
C ARG A 85 6.45 -6.25 2.05
N PHE A 86 7.18 -5.40 2.78
CA PHE A 86 6.71 -4.89 4.07
C PHE A 86 5.45 -4.05 3.89
N ALA A 87 5.44 -3.16 2.90
CA ALA A 87 4.28 -2.34 2.59
C ALA A 87 3.02 -3.18 2.27
N ALA A 88 3.14 -4.18 1.38
CA ALA A 88 2.06 -5.11 1.09
C ALA A 88 1.56 -5.85 2.34
N THR A 89 2.47 -6.22 3.24
CA THR A 89 2.14 -6.86 4.52
C THR A 89 1.35 -5.90 5.42
N ALA A 90 1.78 -4.64 5.54
CA ALA A 90 1.10 -3.62 6.34
C ALA A 90 -0.31 -3.32 5.82
N ILE A 91 -0.49 -3.23 4.49
CA ILE A 91 -1.79 -3.05 3.84
C ILE A 91 -2.73 -4.24 4.13
N ASN A 92 -2.21 -5.47 4.08
CA ASN A 92 -2.98 -6.65 4.45
C ASN A 92 -3.41 -6.60 5.92
N GLY A 93 -2.52 -6.18 6.82
CA GLY A 93 -2.84 -5.95 8.24
C GLY A 93 -3.93 -4.90 8.43
N ALA A 94 -3.85 -3.78 7.71
CA ALA A 94 -4.85 -2.71 7.75
C ALA A 94 -6.26 -3.21 7.37
N HIS A 95 -6.35 -4.04 6.32
CA HIS A 95 -7.63 -4.63 5.91
C HIS A 95 -8.26 -5.49 7.01
N VAL A 96 -7.46 -6.35 7.65
CA VAL A 96 -7.95 -7.22 8.73
C VAL A 96 -8.41 -6.37 9.91
N ARG A 97 -7.63 -5.37 10.32
CA ARG A 97 -7.96 -4.50 11.47
C ARG A 97 -9.21 -3.65 11.22
N ARG A 98 -9.39 -3.13 10.00
CA ARG A 98 -10.60 -2.39 9.61
C ARG A 98 -11.86 -3.22 9.79
N VAL A 99 -11.82 -4.51 9.44
CA VAL A 99 -12.98 -5.41 9.54
C VAL A 99 -13.15 -5.94 10.95
N ALA A 100 -12.10 -6.52 11.54
CA ALA A 100 -12.18 -7.25 12.81
C ALA A 100 -12.24 -6.34 14.05
N LEU A 101 -11.59 -5.17 14.00
CA LEU A 101 -11.47 -4.25 15.12
C LEU A 101 -12.22 -2.93 14.91
N HIS A 102 -12.91 -2.79 13.77
CA HIS A 102 -13.54 -1.54 13.36
C HIS A 102 -12.57 -0.34 13.36
N GLU A 103 -11.29 -0.59 13.06
CA GLU A 103 -10.29 0.46 13.01
C GLU A 103 -10.59 1.46 11.88
N ARG A 104 -10.34 2.74 12.16
CA ARG A 104 -10.54 3.82 11.19
C ARG A 104 -9.47 3.71 10.09
N PRO A 105 -9.83 3.78 8.80
CA PRO A 105 -8.87 3.73 7.69
C PRO A 105 -7.71 4.74 7.82
N ALA A 106 -8.02 5.95 8.29
CA ALA A 106 -7.05 7.01 8.51
C ALA A 106 -5.92 6.62 9.48
N GLU A 107 -6.15 5.72 10.46
CA GLU A 107 -5.08 5.28 11.35
C GLU A 107 -4.07 4.39 10.65
N ALA A 108 -4.55 3.47 9.80
CA ALA A 108 -3.69 2.62 9.02
C ALA A 108 -2.90 3.43 7.98
N ARG A 109 -3.57 4.37 7.29
CA ARG A 109 -2.93 5.30 6.34
C ARG A 109 -1.81 6.08 7.00
N ARG A 110 -2.09 6.74 8.13
CA ARG A 110 -1.09 7.52 8.89
C ARG A 110 0.13 6.69 9.31
N LEU A 111 -0.08 5.46 9.78
CA LEU A 111 1.03 4.57 10.16
C LEU A 111 1.84 4.11 8.95
N PHE A 112 1.17 3.85 7.83
CA PHE A 112 1.80 3.45 6.58
C PHE A 112 2.64 4.57 5.98
N GLU A 113 2.09 5.78 5.88
CA GLU A 113 2.81 6.98 5.42
C GLU A 113 4.03 7.26 6.29
N ARG A 114 3.87 7.23 7.62
CA ARG A 114 5.01 7.39 8.55
C ARG A 114 6.10 6.35 8.34
N TYR A 115 5.72 5.10 8.09
CA TYR A 115 6.69 4.04 7.79
C TYR A 115 7.45 4.34 6.49
N LEU A 116 6.73 4.73 5.43
CA LEU A 116 7.35 5.09 4.16
C LEU A 116 8.28 6.29 4.30
N ASP A 117 7.86 7.33 5.01
CA ASP A 117 8.66 8.53 5.23
C ASP A 117 9.95 8.21 5.97
N ALA A 118 9.87 7.41 7.04
CA ALA A 118 11.02 7.01 7.82
C ALA A 118 11.97 6.05 7.06
N THR A 119 11.43 5.20 6.19
CA THR A 119 12.21 4.21 5.44
C THR A 119 12.88 4.81 4.23
N LEU A 120 12.17 5.68 3.51
CA LEU A 120 12.62 6.26 2.24
C LEU A 120 13.30 7.63 2.42
N GLY A 121 13.46 8.11 3.66
CA GLY A 121 14.05 9.43 3.93
C GLY A 121 13.20 10.59 3.41
N ARG A 122 11.88 10.40 3.26
CA ARG A 122 11.00 11.46 2.75
C ARG A 122 10.81 12.51 3.85
N GLU A 123 11.12 13.76 3.53
CA GLU A 123 10.64 14.85 4.35
C GLU A 123 9.11 14.86 4.26
N GLN A 124 8.43 14.74 5.40
CA GLN A 124 7.00 15.05 5.44
C GLN A 124 6.87 16.46 4.89
N SER A 125 6.22 16.62 3.74
CA SER A 125 5.68 17.91 3.34
C SER A 125 4.70 18.30 4.44
N THR A 126 5.20 19.00 5.45
CA THR A 126 4.39 19.88 6.27
C THR A 126 3.81 20.88 5.29
N GLU A 127 2.65 20.56 4.70
CA GLU A 127 1.73 21.58 4.26
C GLU A 127 1.41 22.40 5.50
N VAL A 128 2.17 23.48 5.63
CA VAL A 128 1.79 24.64 6.41
C VAL A 128 0.45 25.08 5.84
N SER A 129 -0.61 24.69 6.55
CA SER A 129 -1.93 25.33 6.46
C SER A 129 -1.69 26.84 6.55
N ALA A 130 -1.82 27.53 5.43
CA ALA A 130 -1.93 28.98 5.32
C ALA A 130 -3.40 29.35 5.07
#